data_AF-A0A1Q3FN22-F1
#
_entry.id   AF-A0A1Q3FN22-F1
#
_cell.length_a   1.000
_cell.length_b   1.000
_cell.length_c   1.000
_cell.angle_alpha   90.00
_cell.angle_beta   90.00
_cell.angle_gamma   90.00
#
_symmetry.space_group_name_H-M   'P 1'
#
loop_
_entity.id
_entity.type
_entity.pdbx_description
1 polymer ?
#
loop_
_entity_poly.entity_id
_entity_poly.type
_entity_poly.pdbx_seq_one_letter_code
_entity_poly.pdbx_strand_id
1 'polypeptide(L)'
;EELLKVMNENNLAKLNNQLDAVRFIVFTVAQQPILSLAKRYNLPAEETFERVAGYFRKLGADLVLDTKIADDLALIEGRNEFIERFNTNRQTLPMLASSCPGFVCYAEKTHGSFILPYIATTRSPQQIMGVLVKKYLAKLLGIAADRIYHVTVMPCYDKKLEASREDFFSDVENCRDVDCVITSIEIEQMLDGSGVQALQIVEKAPIDWPWPTGRPPVFVWGHESSGSGGYSEYLFKYAARKLFNVAVDHVEFKNLRNNDLREAVLEQNGEVVLRFAIANGFRNIQNMVQKLKRGKCNYHYIEIMACPSGCLNGGAQIRPTGGQSQRELTAELEAMYRSLPASNPENEAVEMVWNRLQLQLQT
;
A
#
# COMPACT_ATOMS: atom_id res chain seq x y z
N GLU A 1 -11.00 -18.60 -4.07
CA GLU A 1 -12.04 -19.54 -3.61
C GLU A 1 -12.78 -19.01 -2.38
N GLU A 2 -12.12 -18.78 -1.25
CA GLU A 2 -12.77 -18.30 -0.01
C GLU A 2 -13.63 -17.05 -0.20
N LEU A 3 -13.12 -16.05 -0.92
CA LEU A 3 -13.90 -14.85 -1.28
C LEU A 3 -15.20 -15.19 -2.00
N LEU A 4 -15.14 -16.04 -3.04
CA LEU A 4 -16.32 -16.41 -3.82
C LEU A 4 -17.32 -17.22 -2.99
N LYS A 5 -16.84 -18.05 -2.06
CA LYS A 5 -17.67 -18.75 -1.09
C LYS A 5 -18.45 -17.77 -0.21
N VAL A 6 -17.76 -16.80 0.41
CA VAL A 6 -18.40 -15.76 1.24
C VAL A 6 -19.42 -14.95 0.44
N MET A 7 -19.08 -14.58 -0.81
CA MET A 7 -20.01 -13.87 -1.70
C MET A 7 -21.26 -14.69 -2.01
N ASN A 8 -21.10 -15.98 -2.31
CA ASN A 8 -22.22 -16.87 -2.58
C ASN A 8 -23.10 -17.09 -1.33
N GLU A 9 -22.49 -17.30 -0.17
CA GLU A 9 -23.19 -17.41 1.12
C GLU A 9 -24.02 -16.15 1.42
N ASN A 10 -23.42 -14.97 1.21
CA ASN A 10 -24.12 -13.69 1.34
C ASN A 10 -25.32 -13.58 0.38
N ASN A 11 -25.13 -13.93 -0.89
CA ASN A 11 -26.19 -13.87 -1.90
C ASN A 11 -27.33 -14.85 -1.58
N LEU A 12 -27.01 -16.06 -1.12
CA LEU A 12 -28.01 -17.04 -0.66
C LEU A 12 -28.76 -16.55 0.58
N ALA A 13 -28.05 -15.96 1.56
CA ALA A 13 -28.67 -15.37 2.74
C ALA A 13 -29.63 -14.23 2.37
N LYS A 14 -29.24 -13.35 1.43
CA LYS A 14 -30.10 -12.28 0.89
C LYS A 14 -31.36 -12.86 0.23
N LEU A 15 -31.22 -13.89 -0.62
CA LEU A 15 -32.35 -14.55 -1.29
C LEU A 15 -33.31 -15.24 -0.31
N ASN A 16 -32.78 -15.81 0.77
CA ASN A 16 -33.58 -16.48 1.81
C ASN A 16 -34.11 -15.53 2.90
N ASN A 17 -33.94 -14.21 2.74
CA ASN A 17 -34.30 -13.19 3.73
C ASN A 17 -33.66 -13.40 5.13
N GLN A 18 -32.47 -14.01 5.17
CA GLN A 18 -31.68 -14.24 6.37
C GLN A 18 -30.71 -13.08 6.60
N LEU A 19 -31.24 -11.88 6.82
CA LEU A 19 -30.46 -10.64 6.89
C LEU A 19 -29.39 -10.67 8.00
N ASP A 20 -29.67 -11.38 9.11
CA ASP A 20 -28.73 -11.58 10.21
C ASP A 20 -27.51 -12.43 9.82
N ALA A 21 -27.52 -13.13 8.69
CA ALA A 21 -26.36 -13.88 8.18
C ALA A 21 -25.54 -13.08 7.14
N VAL A 22 -26.07 -11.96 6.63
CA VAL A 22 -25.45 -11.16 5.57
C VAL A 22 -24.33 -10.29 6.12
N ARG A 23 -23.11 -10.48 5.63
CA ARG A 23 -21.96 -9.61 5.90
C ARG A 23 -21.97 -8.38 5.00
N PHE A 24 -21.46 -7.26 5.49
CA PHE A 24 -21.27 -6.05 4.69
C PHE A 24 -19.90 -6.14 3.98
N ILE A 25 -19.88 -6.19 2.65
CA ILE A 25 -18.67 -6.50 1.88
C ILE A 25 -17.98 -5.21 1.42
N VAL A 26 -16.73 -5.01 1.84
CA VAL A 26 -15.91 -3.84 1.45
C VAL A 26 -14.68 -4.31 0.70
N PHE A 27 -14.46 -3.77 -0.51
CA PHE A 27 -13.19 -3.91 -1.22
C PHE A 27 -12.36 -2.64 -1.05
N THR A 28 -11.06 -2.80 -0.79
CA THR A 28 -10.08 -1.72 -0.94
C THR A 28 -9.05 -2.10 -1.99
N VAL A 29 -8.85 -1.26 -3.00
CA VAL A 29 -8.01 -1.56 -4.15
C VAL A 29 -6.78 -0.66 -4.18
N ALA A 30 -5.59 -1.28 -4.16
CA ALA A 30 -4.35 -0.55 -4.32
C ALA A 30 -4.14 -0.10 -5.77
N GLN A 31 -3.36 0.96 -5.95
CA GLN A 31 -3.00 1.53 -7.26
C GLN A 31 -2.24 0.54 -8.17
N GLN A 32 -1.35 -0.31 -7.64
CA GLN A 32 -0.50 -1.17 -8.46
C GLN A 32 -1.30 -2.28 -9.18
N PRO A 33 -2.28 -2.96 -8.56
CA PRO A 33 -3.21 -3.82 -9.28
C PRO A 33 -3.99 -3.14 -10.39
N ILE A 34 -4.44 -1.90 -10.18
CA ILE A 34 -5.14 -1.13 -11.20
C ILE A 34 -4.23 -0.89 -12.41
N LEU A 35 -2.99 -0.43 -12.21
CA LEU A 35 -2.05 -0.24 -13.31
C LEU A 35 -1.71 -1.55 -14.03
N SER A 36 -1.59 -2.64 -13.28
CA SER A 36 -1.36 -3.97 -13.83
C SER A 36 -2.50 -4.36 -14.77
N LEU A 37 -3.74 -4.35 -14.29
CA LEU A 37 -4.92 -4.68 -15.10
C LEU A 37 -5.13 -3.70 -16.26
N ALA A 38 -4.87 -2.41 -16.04
CA ALA A 38 -4.96 -1.38 -17.07
C ALA A 38 -4.04 -1.70 -18.25
N LYS A 39 -2.82 -2.14 -17.95
CA LYS A 39 -1.89 -2.60 -18.98
C LYS A 39 -2.36 -3.88 -19.68
N ARG A 40 -2.89 -4.87 -18.92
CA ARG A 40 -3.39 -6.14 -19.49
C ARG A 40 -4.53 -5.91 -20.49
N TYR A 41 -5.48 -5.07 -20.13
CA TYR A 41 -6.70 -4.84 -20.90
C TYR A 41 -6.61 -3.58 -21.77
N ASN A 42 -5.44 -2.94 -21.86
CA ASN A 42 -5.22 -1.73 -22.66
C ASN A 42 -6.28 -0.65 -22.39
N LEU A 43 -6.47 -0.33 -21.11
CA LEU A 43 -7.44 0.66 -20.62
C LEU A 43 -6.73 1.79 -19.85
N PRO A 44 -7.30 3.01 -19.80
CA PRO A 44 -6.88 4.03 -18.85
C PRO A 44 -7.00 3.55 -17.39
N ALA A 45 -6.15 4.05 -16.49
CA ALA A 45 -6.12 3.60 -15.10
C ALA A 45 -7.45 3.81 -14.37
N GLU A 46 -8.06 4.99 -14.49
CA GLU A 46 -9.35 5.29 -13.84
C GLU A 46 -10.49 4.45 -14.41
N GLU A 47 -10.57 4.32 -15.74
CA GLU A 47 -11.55 3.43 -16.38
C GLU A 47 -11.37 1.96 -15.96
N THR A 48 -10.13 1.49 -15.82
CA THR A 48 -9.86 0.15 -15.32
C THR A 48 -10.41 -0.02 -13.91
N PHE A 49 -10.20 0.96 -13.03
CA PHE A 49 -10.71 0.90 -11.67
C PHE A 49 -12.23 0.90 -11.63
N GLU A 50 -12.91 1.76 -12.41
CA GLU A 50 -14.38 1.77 -12.50
C GLU A 50 -14.94 0.41 -12.97
N ARG A 51 -14.27 -0.25 -13.91
CA ARG A 51 -14.68 -1.57 -14.40
C ARG A 51 -14.41 -2.68 -13.40
N VAL A 52 -13.27 -2.62 -12.69
CA VAL A 52 -13.00 -3.52 -11.56
C VAL A 52 -14.04 -3.33 -10.46
N ALA A 53 -14.42 -2.09 -10.15
CA ALA A 53 -15.48 -1.80 -9.19
C ALA A 53 -16.81 -2.38 -9.65
N GLY A 54 -17.18 -2.21 -10.92
CA GLY A 54 -18.41 -2.81 -11.47
C GLY A 54 -18.42 -4.33 -11.40
N TYR A 55 -17.27 -4.97 -11.63
CA TYR A 55 -17.12 -6.41 -11.44
C TYR A 55 -17.37 -6.81 -9.98
N PHE A 56 -16.77 -6.11 -9.02
CA PHE A 56 -16.99 -6.38 -7.59
C PHE A 56 -18.44 -6.10 -7.16
N ARG A 57 -19.09 -5.06 -7.70
CA ARG A 57 -20.52 -4.81 -7.47
C ARG A 57 -21.38 -5.95 -7.97
N LYS A 58 -21.09 -6.50 -9.17
CA LYS A 58 -21.77 -7.68 -9.71
C LYS A 58 -21.59 -8.92 -8.83
N LEU A 59 -20.44 -9.07 -8.17
CA LEU A 59 -20.20 -10.15 -7.21
C LEU A 59 -20.94 -9.97 -5.88
N GLY A 60 -21.37 -8.75 -5.56
CA GLY A 60 -22.12 -8.43 -4.34
C GLY A 60 -21.41 -7.49 -3.36
N ALA A 61 -20.38 -6.74 -3.80
CA ALA A 61 -19.72 -5.74 -2.97
C ALA A 61 -20.67 -4.60 -2.57
N ASP A 62 -20.65 -4.21 -1.29
CA ASP A 62 -21.42 -3.10 -0.73
C ASP A 62 -20.63 -1.77 -0.79
N LEU A 63 -19.30 -1.81 -0.74
CA LEU A 63 -18.41 -0.66 -1.04
C LEU A 63 -17.14 -1.11 -1.79
N VAL A 64 -16.65 -0.25 -2.68
CA VAL A 64 -15.36 -0.37 -3.37
C VAL A 64 -14.57 0.92 -3.19
N LEU A 65 -13.47 0.84 -2.45
CA LEU A 65 -12.64 1.94 -1.98
C LEU A 65 -11.27 1.91 -2.64
N ASP A 66 -10.64 3.07 -2.74
CA ASP A 66 -9.21 3.20 -3.03
C ASP A 66 -8.37 3.15 -1.74
N THR A 67 -7.05 2.97 -1.88
CA THR A 67 -6.11 3.02 -0.75
C THR A 67 -5.64 4.42 -0.38
N LYS A 68 -6.11 5.49 -1.05
CA LYS A 68 -5.46 6.81 -1.02
C LYS A 68 -5.27 7.35 0.39
N ILE A 69 -6.34 7.39 1.20
CA ILE A 69 -6.26 7.94 2.56
C ILE A 69 -5.25 7.15 3.40
N ALA A 70 -5.21 5.84 3.24
CA ALA A 70 -4.28 4.99 3.98
C ALA A 70 -2.84 5.14 3.49
N ASP A 71 -2.62 5.29 2.18
CA ASP A 71 -1.30 5.57 1.60
C ASP A 71 -0.75 6.93 2.10
N ASP A 72 -1.59 7.96 2.08
CA ASP A 72 -1.24 9.30 2.54
C ASP A 72 -0.92 9.32 4.05
N LEU A 73 -1.73 8.64 4.86
CA LEU A 73 -1.49 8.49 6.30
C LEU A 73 -0.19 7.73 6.58
N ALA A 74 0.10 6.66 5.85
CA ALA A 74 1.35 5.92 6.01
C ALA A 74 2.57 6.80 5.73
N LEU A 75 2.48 7.68 4.75
CA LEU A 75 3.54 8.65 4.43
C LEU A 75 3.72 9.70 5.53
N ILE A 76 2.61 10.24 6.05
CA ILE A 76 2.63 11.23 7.14
C ILE A 76 3.17 10.63 8.43
N GLU A 77 2.73 9.44 8.82
CA GLU A 77 3.22 8.78 10.03
C GLU A 77 4.68 8.36 9.88
N GLY A 78 5.06 7.82 8.70
CA GLY A 78 6.44 7.45 8.42
C GLY A 78 7.41 8.63 8.50
N ARG A 79 7.04 9.80 7.97
CA ARG A 79 7.90 11.00 8.13
C ARG A 79 7.95 11.49 9.58
N ASN A 80 6.84 11.43 10.32
CA ASN A 80 6.80 11.91 11.70
C ASN A 80 7.73 11.05 12.56
N GLU A 81 7.63 9.73 12.40
CA GLU A 81 8.51 8.75 13.02
C GLU A 81 9.99 8.99 12.64
N PHE A 82 10.28 9.22 11.36
CA PHE A 82 11.65 9.51 10.92
C PHE A 82 12.23 10.75 11.61
N ILE A 83 11.46 11.85 11.65
CA ILE A 83 11.89 13.11 12.28
C ILE A 83 12.11 12.92 13.79
N GLU A 84 11.23 12.19 14.46
CA GLU A 84 11.40 11.86 15.86
C GLU A 84 12.70 11.09 16.10
N ARG A 85 12.90 9.96 15.39
CA ARG A 85 14.13 9.15 15.50
C ARG A 85 15.38 9.97 15.19
N PHE A 86 15.33 10.82 14.18
CA PHE A 86 16.46 11.67 13.80
C PHE A 86 16.84 12.68 14.90
N ASN A 87 15.86 13.22 15.63
CA ASN A 87 16.09 14.22 16.67
C ASN A 87 16.41 13.59 18.04
N THR A 88 15.76 12.48 18.40
CA THR A 88 15.76 11.97 19.78
C THR A 88 16.36 10.57 19.93
N ASN A 89 16.45 9.78 18.85
CA ASN A 89 16.79 8.35 18.93
C ASN A 89 17.64 7.87 17.74
N ARG A 90 18.78 8.53 17.51
CA ARG A 90 19.67 8.25 16.37
C ARG A 90 20.27 6.84 16.38
N GLN A 91 20.31 6.17 17.53
CA GLN A 91 20.76 4.79 17.67
C GLN A 91 19.85 3.77 16.95
N THR A 92 18.63 4.17 16.59
CA THR A 92 17.70 3.35 15.78
C THR A 92 17.75 3.68 14.29
N LEU A 93 18.76 4.44 13.83
CA LEU A 93 19.00 4.72 12.42
C LEU A 93 20.02 3.75 11.80
N PRO A 94 19.87 3.37 10.51
CA PRO A 94 18.84 3.79 9.58
C PRO A 94 17.44 3.30 9.98
N MET A 95 16.43 4.15 9.79
CA MET A 95 15.04 3.70 9.84
C MET A 95 14.74 2.92 8.56
N LEU A 96 14.28 1.67 8.70
CA LEU A 96 13.96 0.76 7.61
C LEU A 96 12.45 0.75 7.40
N ALA A 97 12.00 0.91 6.16
CA ALA A 97 10.58 0.85 5.84
C ALA A 97 9.95 -0.49 6.24
N SER A 98 8.70 -0.43 6.72
CA SER A 98 7.91 -1.57 7.21
C SER A 98 6.80 -2.00 6.25
N SER A 99 6.55 -1.26 5.17
CA SER A 99 5.38 -1.47 4.28
C SER A 99 5.44 -2.74 3.44
N CYS A 100 6.63 -3.34 3.28
CA CYS A 100 6.88 -4.58 2.54
C CYS A 100 6.88 -5.81 3.46
N PRO A 101 5.85 -6.66 3.44
CA PRO A 101 5.77 -7.81 4.35
C PRO A 101 6.85 -8.86 4.10
N GLY A 102 7.27 -9.05 2.84
CA GLY A 102 8.36 -9.96 2.50
C GLY A 102 9.69 -9.58 3.17
N PHE A 103 9.97 -8.27 3.32
CA PHE A 103 11.11 -7.80 4.09
C PHE A 103 10.91 -8.00 5.59
N VAL A 104 9.75 -7.60 6.14
CA VAL A 104 9.46 -7.72 7.57
C VAL A 104 9.56 -9.17 8.03
N CYS A 105 8.93 -10.10 7.31
CA CYS A 105 9.01 -11.54 7.61
C CYS A 105 10.45 -12.08 7.53
N TYR A 106 11.24 -11.63 6.55
CA TYR A 106 12.65 -12.01 6.44
C TYR A 106 13.46 -11.49 7.64
N ALA A 107 13.24 -10.23 8.01
CA ALA A 107 13.92 -9.54 9.09
C ALA A 107 13.64 -10.22 10.45
N GLU A 108 12.36 -10.49 10.76
CA GLU A 108 11.92 -11.20 11.96
C GLU A 108 12.53 -12.60 12.04
N LYS A 109 12.36 -13.41 10.99
CA LYS A 109 12.78 -14.82 10.99
C LYS A 109 14.29 -15.02 10.96
N THR A 110 15.03 -14.16 10.25
CA THR A 110 16.46 -14.38 9.96
C THR A 110 17.37 -13.57 10.87
N HIS A 111 16.90 -12.43 11.38
CA HIS A 111 17.73 -11.48 12.11
C HIS A 111 17.20 -11.13 13.49
N GLY A 112 15.92 -11.39 13.76
CA GLY A 112 15.31 -11.28 15.07
C GLY A 112 15.56 -9.92 15.72
N SER A 113 15.79 -9.92 17.03
CA SER A 113 15.91 -8.72 17.87
C SER A 113 16.96 -7.71 17.41
N PHE A 114 17.96 -8.10 16.62
CA PHE A 114 18.96 -7.16 16.13
C PHE A 114 18.37 -6.11 15.17
N ILE A 115 17.50 -6.53 14.24
CA ILE A 115 17.03 -5.64 13.16
C ILE A 115 15.73 -4.91 13.53
N LEU A 116 14.90 -5.49 14.39
CA LEU A 116 13.58 -4.94 14.75
C LEU A 116 13.61 -3.47 15.23
N PRO A 117 14.58 -3.02 16.04
CA PRO A 117 14.64 -1.62 16.47
C PRO A 117 14.78 -0.61 15.32
N TYR A 118 15.32 -1.06 14.18
CA TYR A 118 15.51 -0.22 13.00
C TYR A 118 14.27 -0.18 12.09
N ILE A 119 13.33 -1.12 12.23
CA ILE A 119 12.12 -1.16 11.40
C ILE A 119 11.14 -0.08 11.89
N ALA A 120 10.54 0.64 10.95
CA ALA A 120 9.49 1.62 11.22
C ALA A 120 8.29 0.96 11.93
N THR A 121 7.72 1.65 12.91
CA THR A 121 6.52 1.21 13.64
C THR A 121 5.25 1.53 12.87
N THR A 122 5.34 2.46 11.91
CA THR A 122 4.27 2.81 10.99
C THR A 122 3.69 1.57 10.31
N ARG A 123 2.38 1.39 10.38
CA ARG A 123 1.65 0.28 9.71
C ARG A 123 1.68 0.46 8.19
N SER A 124 1.53 -0.64 7.45
CA SER A 124 1.38 -0.54 6.00
C SER A 124 0.01 0.06 5.63
N PRO A 125 -0.14 0.63 4.42
CA PRO A 125 -1.43 1.17 3.96
C PRO A 125 -2.58 0.14 4.01
N GLN A 126 -2.29 -1.13 3.75
CA GLN A 126 -3.28 -2.21 3.90
C GLN A 126 -3.86 -2.25 5.33
N GLN A 127 -2.99 -2.20 6.33
CA GLN A 127 -3.40 -2.33 7.73
C GLN A 127 -3.97 -1.04 8.29
N ILE A 128 -3.47 0.12 7.83
CA ILE A 128 -4.12 1.40 8.12
C ILE A 128 -5.55 1.39 7.59
N MET A 129 -5.74 0.94 6.35
CA MET A 129 -7.08 0.84 5.77
C MET A 129 -7.97 -0.15 6.52
N GLY A 130 -7.41 -1.28 6.98
CA GLY A 130 -8.16 -2.23 7.81
C GLY A 130 -8.73 -1.59 9.07
N VAL A 131 -7.94 -0.77 9.77
CA VAL A 131 -8.42 0.01 10.92
C VAL A 131 -9.48 1.03 10.51
N LEU A 132 -9.28 1.76 9.41
CA LEU A 132 -10.25 2.72 8.91
C LEU A 132 -11.60 2.06 8.58
N VAL A 133 -11.58 0.88 7.96
CA VAL A 133 -12.79 0.14 7.59
C VAL A 133 -13.47 -0.47 8.82
N LYS A 134 -12.71 -1.15 9.68
CA LYS A 134 -13.27 -1.90 10.80
C LYS A 134 -13.67 -1.04 11.98
N LYS A 135 -13.06 0.13 12.17
CA LYS A 135 -13.39 1.03 13.28
C LYS A 135 -14.14 2.26 12.82
N TYR A 136 -13.51 3.07 11.98
CA TYR A 136 -14.06 4.37 11.60
C TYR A 136 -15.33 4.22 10.74
N LEU A 137 -15.25 3.41 9.67
CA LEU A 137 -16.36 3.20 8.74
C LEU A 137 -17.48 2.37 9.38
N ALA A 138 -17.14 1.32 10.15
CA ALA A 138 -18.11 0.54 10.92
C ALA A 138 -18.99 1.43 11.81
N LYS A 139 -18.36 2.34 12.58
CA LYS A 139 -19.06 3.32 13.41
C LYS A 139 -19.90 4.30 12.58
N LEU A 140 -19.39 4.76 11.43
CA LEU A 140 -20.13 5.65 10.53
C LEU A 140 -21.40 4.99 9.96
N LEU A 141 -21.32 3.71 9.64
CA LEU A 141 -22.44 2.93 9.09
C LEU A 141 -23.38 2.38 10.18
N GLY A 142 -22.99 2.42 11.45
CA GLY A 142 -23.74 1.80 12.54
C GLY A 142 -23.77 0.28 12.47
N ILE A 143 -22.71 -0.33 11.91
CA ILE A 143 -22.56 -1.78 11.73
C ILE A 143 -21.42 -2.28 12.63
N ALA A 144 -21.56 -3.44 13.26
CA ALA A 144 -20.48 -4.05 14.03
C ALA A 144 -19.27 -4.41 13.14
N ALA A 145 -18.05 -4.25 13.64
CA ALA A 145 -16.82 -4.45 12.87
C ALA A 145 -16.69 -5.88 12.30
N ASP A 146 -17.09 -6.88 13.07
CA ASP A 146 -17.09 -8.31 12.69
C ASP A 146 -18.14 -8.67 11.61
N ARG A 147 -19.12 -7.79 11.39
CA ARG A 147 -20.10 -7.91 10.31
C ARG A 147 -19.58 -7.40 8.97
N ILE A 148 -18.51 -6.61 8.99
CA ILE A 148 -17.85 -6.16 7.75
C ILE A 148 -16.89 -7.26 7.30
N TYR A 149 -16.95 -7.67 6.04
CA TYR A 149 -15.94 -8.52 5.42
C TYR A 149 -15.08 -7.66 4.51
N HIS A 150 -13.86 -7.35 4.96
CA HIS A 150 -12.93 -6.46 4.30
C HIS A 150 -11.95 -7.23 3.43
N VAL A 151 -12.05 -7.00 2.13
CA VAL A 151 -11.21 -7.57 1.09
C VAL A 151 -10.26 -6.50 0.58
N THR A 152 -8.98 -6.82 0.46
CA THR A 152 -8.02 -5.92 -0.18
C THR A 152 -7.47 -6.51 -1.46
N VAL A 153 -7.22 -5.65 -2.46
CA VAL A 153 -6.59 -6.03 -3.72
C VAL A 153 -5.16 -5.48 -3.73
N MET A 154 -4.19 -6.39 -3.79
CA MET A 154 -2.78 -6.07 -3.59
C MET A 154 -1.88 -6.68 -4.67
N PRO A 155 -0.72 -6.08 -4.96
CA PRO A 155 0.18 -6.57 -6.01
C PRO A 155 1.06 -7.77 -5.56
N CYS A 156 0.88 -8.29 -4.36
CA CYS A 156 1.82 -9.21 -3.70
C CYS A 156 1.11 -10.29 -2.88
N TYR A 157 1.62 -11.52 -2.92
CA TYR A 157 1.13 -12.61 -2.08
C TYR A 157 1.48 -12.42 -0.60
N ASP A 158 2.60 -11.77 -0.28
CA ASP A 158 3.02 -11.55 1.11
C ASP A 158 2.04 -10.66 1.89
N LYS A 159 1.19 -9.90 1.19
CA LYS A 159 0.10 -9.14 1.81
C LYS A 159 -0.97 -10.04 2.44
N LYS A 160 -1.13 -11.27 1.97
CA LYS A 160 -1.94 -12.32 2.62
C LYS A 160 -1.32 -12.73 3.95
N LEU A 161 0.01 -12.89 3.98
CA LEU A 161 0.74 -13.21 5.21
C LEU A 161 0.60 -12.09 6.22
N GLU A 162 0.73 -10.83 5.78
CA GLU A 162 0.50 -9.66 6.62
C GLU A 162 -0.91 -9.66 7.22
N ALA A 163 -1.95 -9.83 6.41
CA ALA A 163 -3.35 -9.88 6.88
C ALA A 163 -3.60 -11.03 7.89
N SER A 164 -2.86 -12.13 7.77
CA SER A 164 -3.02 -13.30 8.65
C SER A 164 -2.35 -13.19 10.01
N ARG A 165 -1.48 -12.18 10.24
CA ARG A 165 -0.78 -12.00 11.53
C ARG A 165 -1.77 -11.84 12.68
N GLU A 166 -1.43 -12.44 13.82
CA GLU A 166 -2.22 -12.32 15.05
C GLU A 166 -2.22 -10.87 15.58
N ASP A 167 -1.15 -10.11 15.33
CA ASP A 167 -1.03 -8.69 15.70
C ASP A 167 -2.11 -7.77 15.11
N PHE A 168 -2.83 -8.23 14.07
CA PHE A 168 -3.89 -7.49 13.40
C PHE A 168 -5.29 -8.09 13.65
N PHE A 169 -5.41 -8.93 14.68
CA PHE A 169 -6.68 -9.30 15.27
C PHE A 169 -6.98 -8.37 16.44
N SER A 170 -8.19 -7.81 16.49
CA SER A 170 -8.65 -7.01 17.62
C SER A 170 -9.56 -7.85 18.51
N ASP A 171 -9.15 -8.10 19.75
CA ASP A 171 -9.99 -8.80 20.73
C ASP A 171 -11.25 -8.00 21.09
N VAL A 172 -11.15 -6.66 21.07
CA VAL A 172 -12.27 -5.76 21.37
C VAL A 172 -13.35 -5.83 20.29
N GLU A 173 -12.94 -5.78 19.02
CA GLU A 173 -13.86 -5.85 17.87
C GLU A 173 -14.18 -7.29 17.45
N ASN A 174 -13.48 -8.27 18.03
CA ASN A 174 -13.52 -9.69 17.70
C ASN A 174 -13.35 -9.97 16.18
N CYS A 175 -12.49 -9.21 15.51
CA CYS A 175 -12.28 -9.35 14.08
C CYS A 175 -10.85 -8.99 13.65
N ARG A 176 -10.49 -9.38 12.43
CA ARG A 176 -9.24 -8.95 11.78
C ARG A 176 -9.43 -7.60 11.10
N ASP A 177 -8.34 -6.84 11.00
CA ASP A 177 -8.28 -5.59 10.21
C ASP A 177 -8.58 -5.87 8.72
N VAL A 178 -8.11 -7.01 8.19
CA VAL A 178 -8.33 -7.47 6.81
C VAL A 178 -8.71 -8.95 6.80
N ASP A 179 -9.85 -9.29 6.22
CA ASP A 179 -10.39 -10.66 6.19
C ASP A 179 -9.86 -11.46 4.99
N CYS A 180 -9.65 -10.79 3.86
CA CYS A 180 -9.17 -11.44 2.65
C CYS A 180 -8.24 -10.51 1.85
N VAL A 181 -7.23 -11.10 1.23
CA VAL A 181 -6.40 -10.40 0.23
C VAL A 181 -6.46 -11.18 -1.06
N ILE A 182 -6.82 -10.49 -2.13
CA ILE A 182 -6.75 -10.98 -3.50
C ILE A 182 -5.73 -10.15 -4.29
N THR A 183 -5.36 -10.63 -5.48
CA THR A 183 -4.28 -10.07 -6.27
C THR A 183 -4.70 -9.82 -7.72
N SER A 184 -3.89 -9.12 -8.49
CA SER A 184 -4.16 -8.80 -9.90
C SER A 184 -4.37 -10.07 -10.74
N ILE A 185 -3.52 -11.10 -10.54
CA ILE A 185 -3.69 -12.40 -11.20
C ILE A 185 -5.00 -13.08 -10.77
N GLU A 186 -5.36 -12.99 -9.49
CA GLU A 186 -6.59 -13.63 -9.00
C GLU A 186 -7.85 -12.94 -9.54
N ILE A 187 -7.83 -11.62 -9.74
CA ILE A 187 -8.91 -10.91 -10.43
C ILE A 187 -9.03 -11.40 -11.87
N GLU A 188 -7.93 -11.54 -12.59
CA GLU A 188 -7.92 -12.10 -13.95
C GLU A 188 -8.52 -13.53 -13.98
N GLN A 189 -8.08 -14.40 -13.07
CA GLN A 189 -8.63 -15.75 -12.94
C GLN A 189 -10.13 -15.76 -12.61
N MET A 190 -10.58 -14.82 -11.78
CA MET A 190 -12.00 -14.67 -11.43
C MET A 190 -12.82 -14.19 -12.64
N LEU A 191 -12.30 -13.27 -13.45
CA LEU A 191 -12.93 -12.81 -14.70
C LEU A 191 -13.10 -13.99 -15.66
N ASP A 192 -12.01 -14.73 -15.92
CA ASP A 192 -12.01 -15.92 -16.78
C ASP A 192 -13.02 -16.97 -16.29
N GLY A 193 -12.99 -17.30 -14.99
CA GLY A 193 -13.90 -18.27 -14.37
C GLY A 193 -15.37 -17.86 -14.40
N SER A 194 -15.66 -16.56 -14.53
CA SER A 194 -17.02 -16.03 -14.65
C SER A 194 -17.50 -15.86 -16.10
N GLY A 195 -16.70 -16.31 -17.08
CA GLY A 195 -16.99 -16.16 -18.51
C GLY A 195 -16.84 -14.72 -19.02
N VAL A 196 -16.25 -13.82 -18.23
CA VAL A 196 -15.96 -12.44 -18.62
C VAL A 196 -14.61 -12.41 -19.33
N GLN A 197 -14.64 -12.45 -20.66
CA GLN A 197 -13.42 -12.55 -21.49
C GLN A 197 -12.60 -11.25 -21.56
N ALA A 198 -13.15 -10.13 -21.10
CA ALA A 198 -12.58 -8.81 -21.28
C ALA A 198 -13.07 -7.86 -20.17
N LEU A 199 -12.18 -7.12 -19.53
CA LEU A 199 -12.58 -6.12 -18.54
C LEU A 199 -13.40 -4.99 -19.19
N GLN A 200 -13.16 -4.71 -20.48
CA GLN A 200 -13.83 -3.68 -21.28
C GLN A 200 -15.35 -3.90 -21.45
N ILE A 201 -15.86 -5.12 -21.23
CA ILE A 201 -17.29 -5.40 -21.30
C ILE A 201 -17.98 -5.30 -19.93
N VAL A 202 -17.21 -5.18 -18.85
CA VAL A 202 -17.78 -4.99 -17.51
C VAL A 202 -18.29 -3.55 -17.40
N GLU A 203 -19.54 -3.40 -16.95
CA GLU A 203 -20.13 -2.09 -16.69
C GLU A 203 -19.31 -1.33 -15.64
N LYS A 204 -19.15 -0.01 -15.86
CA LYS A 204 -18.45 0.85 -14.92
C LYS A 204 -19.30 1.06 -13.67
N ALA A 205 -18.68 1.06 -12.50
CA ALA A 205 -19.31 1.51 -11.26
C ALA A 205 -18.44 2.58 -10.58
N PRO A 206 -19.05 3.51 -9.81
CA PRO A 206 -18.30 4.50 -9.08
C PRO A 206 -17.46 3.87 -7.97
N ILE A 207 -16.31 4.50 -7.70
CA ILE A 207 -15.50 4.21 -6.51
C ILE A 207 -16.09 5.02 -5.35
N ASP A 208 -16.36 4.36 -4.23
CA ASP A 208 -16.95 4.98 -3.05
C ASP A 208 -15.91 5.79 -2.26
N TRP A 209 -16.38 6.85 -1.61
CA TRP A 209 -15.56 7.76 -0.82
C TRP A 209 -16.26 8.09 0.50
N PRO A 210 -16.19 7.21 1.51
CA PRO A 210 -16.87 7.39 2.79
C PRO A 210 -16.11 8.34 3.73
N TRP A 211 -15.20 9.14 3.17
CA TRP A 211 -14.36 10.06 3.93
C TRP A 211 -15.07 11.42 4.09
N PRO A 212 -14.65 12.26 5.05
CA PRO A 212 -15.37 13.48 5.43
C PRO A 212 -15.50 14.57 4.36
N THR A 213 -14.89 14.41 3.19
CA THR A 213 -14.87 15.37 2.08
C THR A 213 -15.70 14.87 0.90
N GLY A 214 -15.93 15.74 -0.09
CA GLY A 214 -16.44 15.30 -1.39
C GLY A 214 -15.47 14.35 -2.09
N ARG A 215 -16.01 13.39 -2.86
CA ARG A 215 -15.18 12.49 -3.68
C ARG A 215 -14.27 13.31 -4.60
N PRO A 216 -12.95 13.08 -4.59
CA PRO A 216 -12.04 13.74 -5.50
C PRO A 216 -12.40 13.44 -6.98
N PRO A 217 -12.12 14.37 -7.90
CA PRO A 217 -12.41 14.17 -9.33
C PRO A 217 -11.51 13.10 -9.98
N VAL A 218 -10.33 12.88 -9.40
CA VAL A 218 -9.37 11.83 -9.76
C VAL A 218 -9.43 10.74 -8.70
N PHE A 219 -9.18 9.48 -9.04
CA PHE A 219 -9.16 8.37 -8.06
C PHE A 219 -8.06 7.32 -8.25
N VAL A 220 -7.03 7.67 -9.04
CA VAL A 220 -5.77 6.92 -9.14
C VAL A 220 -4.61 7.93 -9.19
N TRP A 221 -3.66 7.84 -8.26
CA TRP A 221 -2.59 8.84 -8.09
C TRP A 221 -1.21 8.21 -8.06
N GLY A 222 -0.18 9.00 -8.38
CA GLY A 222 1.20 8.70 -8.03
C GLY A 222 1.63 9.56 -6.85
N HIS A 223 2.19 8.97 -5.80
CA HIS A 223 2.62 9.74 -4.62
C HIS A 223 3.93 10.48 -4.86
N GLU A 224 4.90 9.80 -5.47
CA GLU A 224 6.20 10.35 -5.85
C GLU A 224 6.72 9.55 -7.07
N SER A 225 8.02 9.54 -7.36
CA SER A 225 8.56 8.81 -8.52
C SER A 225 8.59 7.27 -8.38
N SER A 226 8.44 6.74 -7.16
CA SER A 226 8.50 5.29 -6.87
C SER A 226 7.11 4.67 -6.87
N GLY A 227 6.89 3.68 -7.76
CA GLY A 227 5.67 2.85 -7.80
C GLY A 227 5.42 1.97 -6.57
N SER A 228 6.24 2.10 -5.52
CA SER A 228 6.14 1.37 -4.25
C SER A 228 5.67 2.27 -3.09
N GLY A 229 5.03 3.41 -3.41
CA GLY A 229 4.42 4.30 -2.43
C GLY A 229 5.22 5.58 -2.14
N GLY A 230 6.37 5.80 -2.80
CA GLY A 230 7.04 7.10 -2.76
C GLY A 230 7.75 7.49 -1.45
N TYR A 231 7.87 6.57 -0.48
CA TYR A 231 8.32 6.88 0.87
C TYR A 231 9.66 7.61 0.94
N SER A 232 10.71 7.09 0.29
CA SER A 232 12.05 7.69 0.33
C SER A 232 12.05 9.13 -0.17
N GLU A 233 11.32 9.42 -1.26
CA GLU A 233 11.27 10.76 -1.83
C GLU A 233 10.49 11.72 -0.93
N TYR A 234 9.30 11.31 -0.49
CA TYR A 234 8.43 12.14 0.35
C TYR A 234 9.08 12.47 1.70
N LEU A 235 9.62 11.45 2.39
CA LEU A 235 10.29 11.64 3.68
C LEU A 235 11.55 12.51 3.52
N PHE A 236 12.30 12.35 2.44
CA PHE A 236 13.52 13.13 2.18
C PHE A 236 13.19 14.61 2.00
N LYS A 237 12.20 14.94 1.16
CA LYS A 237 11.75 16.34 0.94
C LYS A 237 11.32 16.98 2.25
N TYR A 238 10.52 16.27 3.05
CA TYR A 238 10.05 16.79 4.33
C TYR A 238 11.19 16.98 5.33
N ALA A 239 12.09 16.00 5.45
CA ALA A 239 13.24 16.04 6.35
C ALA A 239 14.24 17.15 5.98
N ALA A 240 14.57 17.31 4.70
CA ALA A 240 15.42 18.39 4.21
C ALA A 240 14.89 19.77 4.64
N ARG A 241 13.58 19.99 4.44
CA ARG A 241 12.93 21.24 4.85
C ARG A 241 12.90 21.39 6.36
N LYS A 242 12.46 20.37 7.10
CA LYS A 242 12.18 20.47 8.54
C LYS A 242 13.44 20.52 9.40
N LEU A 243 14.49 19.79 9.03
CA LEU A 243 15.71 19.64 9.82
C LEU A 243 16.82 20.60 9.39
N PHE A 244 16.87 20.95 8.10
CA PHE A 244 18.00 21.71 7.52
C PHE A 244 17.58 23.00 6.82
N ASN A 245 16.27 23.32 6.81
CA ASN A 245 15.71 24.48 6.13
C ASN A 245 16.05 24.53 4.63
N VAL A 246 16.14 23.36 3.98
CA VAL A 246 16.38 23.23 2.54
C VAL A 246 15.11 22.75 1.85
N ALA A 247 14.55 23.56 0.96
CA ALA A 247 13.47 23.13 0.08
C ALA A 247 14.04 22.26 -1.06
N VAL A 248 13.43 21.09 -1.27
CA VAL A 248 13.83 20.15 -2.33
C VAL A 248 12.59 19.83 -3.16
N ASP A 249 12.54 20.34 -4.39
CA ASP A 249 11.42 20.10 -5.30
C ASP A 249 11.52 18.72 -5.95
N HIS A 250 12.74 18.34 -6.35
CA HIS A 250 13.04 17.05 -6.98
C HIS A 250 14.20 16.36 -6.26
N VAL A 251 14.01 15.09 -5.90
CA VAL A 251 15.06 14.28 -5.26
C VAL A 251 15.79 13.48 -6.33
N GLU A 252 17.07 13.78 -6.53
CA GLU A 252 17.91 13.02 -7.46
C GLU A 252 18.38 11.72 -6.80
N PHE A 253 17.82 10.60 -7.25
CA PHE A 253 18.27 9.27 -6.85
C PHE A 253 19.34 8.74 -7.81
N LYS A 254 20.57 8.63 -7.31
CA LYS A 254 21.70 8.06 -8.06
C LYS A 254 21.67 6.55 -7.98
N ASN A 255 21.73 5.88 -9.12
CA ASN A 255 21.92 4.43 -9.18
C ASN A 255 23.30 4.08 -8.64
N LEU A 256 23.36 3.07 -7.77
CA LEU A 256 24.62 2.55 -7.25
C LEU A 256 25.04 1.32 -8.08
N ARG A 257 25.01 0.14 -7.48
CA ARG A 257 25.47 -1.10 -8.12
C ARG A 257 24.54 -1.58 -9.24
N ASN A 258 23.25 -1.25 -9.14
CA ASN A 258 22.19 -1.63 -10.08
C ASN A 258 21.00 -0.67 -9.92
N ASN A 259 20.00 -0.80 -10.77
CA ASN A 259 18.79 0.06 -10.74
C ASN A 259 17.91 -0.14 -9.50
N ASP A 260 18.10 -1.26 -8.79
CA ASP A 260 17.37 -1.62 -7.58
C ASP A 260 18.06 -1.13 -6.30
N LEU A 261 19.21 -0.48 -6.40
CA LEU A 261 19.90 0.15 -5.29
C LEU A 261 20.22 1.60 -5.66
N ARG A 262 19.45 2.52 -5.11
CA ARG A 262 19.56 3.95 -5.38
C ARG A 262 19.80 4.73 -4.10
N GLU A 263 20.51 5.84 -4.17
CA GLU A 263 20.70 6.75 -3.03
C GLU A 263 20.40 8.20 -3.38
N ALA A 264 19.93 8.93 -2.37
CA ALA A 264 19.79 10.39 -2.40
C ALA A 264 20.55 10.97 -1.21
N VAL A 265 21.23 12.09 -1.44
CA VAL A 265 22.13 12.74 -0.47
C VAL A 265 21.78 14.22 -0.40
N LEU A 266 21.67 14.76 0.80
CA LEU A 266 21.66 16.21 1.03
C LEU A 266 23.01 16.61 1.62
N GLU A 267 23.68 17.54 0.96
CA GLU A 267 24.93 18.12 1.45
C GLU A 267 24.69 19.57 1.89
N GLN A 268 25.26 19.95 3.03
CA GLN A 268 25.25 21.32 3.55
C GLN A 268 26.63 21.62 4.12
N ASN A 269 27.23 22.75 3.72
CA ASN A 269 28.59 23.16 4.14
C ASN A 269 29.69 22.09 3.89
N GLY A 270 29.55 21.27 2.84
CA GLY A 270 30.50 20.21 2.50
C GLY A 270 30.31 18.92 3.30
N GLU A 271 29.30 18.82 4.16
CA GLU A 271 28.97 17.61 4.92
C GLU A 271 27.67 16.99 4.43
N VAL A 272 27.62 15.65 4.42
CA VAL A 272 26.39 14.89 4.17
C VAL A 272 25.51 14.93 5.41
N VAL A 273 24.42 15.70 5.35
CA VAL A 273 23.50 15.90 6.47
C VAL A 273 22.27 14.98 6.40
N LEU A 274 21.91 14.52 5.19
CA LEU A 274 20.84 13.53 4.99
C LEU A 274 21.28 12.51 3.93
N ARG A 275 20.94 11.24 4.16
CA ARG A 275 21.33 10.15 3.25
C ARG A 275 20.30 9.05 3.26
N PHE A 276 19.56 8.91 2.16
CA PHE A 276 18.47 7.96 2.03
C PHE A 276 18.81 6.94 0.94
N ALA A 277 18.26 5.73 1.07
CA ALA A 277 18.40 4.70 0.04
C ALA A 277 17.06 4.04 -0.30
N ILE A 278 16.97 3.56 -1.54
CA ILE A 278 15.96 2.60 -1.98
C ILE A 278 16.70 1.30 -2.28
N ALA A 279 16.30 0.21 -1.62
CA ALA A 279 16.91 -1.12 -1.76
C ALA A 279 15.85 -2.16 -2.09
N ASN A 280 15.71 -2.45 -3.38
CA ASN A 280 14.79 -3.45 -3.92
C ASN A 280 15.49 -4.79 -4.14
N GLY A 281 14.79 -5.90 -3.92
CA GLY A 281 15.30 -7.25 -4.15
C GLY A 281 16.17 -7.80 -3.01
N PHE A 282 15.97 -9.07 -2.66
CA PHE A 282 16.66 -9.73 -1.54
C PHE A 282 18.19 -9.64 -1.56
N ARG A 283 18.81 -9.63 -2.74
CA ARG A 283 20.27 -9.44 -2.84
C ARG A 283 20.71 -8.09 -2.26
N ASN A 284 20.00 -7.00 -2.58
CA ASN A 284 20.31 -5.68 -2.06
C ASN A 284 19.95 -5.59 -0.57
N ILE A 285 18.82 -6.16 -0.15
CA ILE A 285 18.38 -6.24 1.25
C ILE A 285 19.45 -6.92 2.11
N GLN A 286 19.88 -8.13 1.73
CA GLN A 286 20.91 -8.88 2.43
C GLN A 286 22.19 -8.07 2.58
N ASN A 287 22.63 -7.38 1.52
CA ASN A 287 23.81 -6.53 1.58
C ASN A 287 23.62 -5.35 2.55
N MET A 288 22.45 -4.71 2.58
CA MET A 288 22.15 -3.62 3.52
C MET A 288 22.16 -4.11 4.97
N VAL A 289 21.51 -5.24 5.26
CA VAL A 289 21.51 -5.80 6.62
C VAL A 289 22.92 -6.19 7.06
N GLN A 290 23.74 -6.75 6.18
CA GLN A 290 25.14 -7.07 6.50
C GLN A 290 25.98 -5.81 6.75
N LYS A 291 25.74 -4.71 6.02
CA LYS A 291 26.38 -3.42 6.31
C LYS A 291 25.95 -2.89 7.68
N LEU A 292 24.67 -3.00 8.02
CA LEU A 292 24.13 -2.58 9.31
C LEU A 292 24.78 -3.35 10.47
N LYS A 293 24.83 -4.69 10.37
CA LYS A 293 25.50 -5.56 11.38
C LYS A 293 26.97 -5.24 11.60
N ARG A 294 27.66 -4.73 10.58
CA ARG A 294 29.08 -4.37 10.64
C ARG A 294 29.34 -2.93 11.06
N GLY A 295 28.29 -2.15 11.37
CA GLY A 295 28.43 -0.71 11.66
C GLY A 295 28.91 0.10 10.45
N LYS A 296 28.63 -0.35 9.23
CA LYS A 296 29.05 0.30 7.96
C LYS A 296 27.87 0.83 7.14
N CYS A 297 26.73 1.02 7.78
CA CYS A 297 25.52 1.54 7.15
C CYS A 297 25.37 3.02 7.49
N ASN A 298 25.68 3.90 6.52
CA ASN A 298 25.71 5.36 6.73
C ASN A 298 24.43 6.04 6.21
N TYR A 299 23.32 5.30 6.16
CA TYR A 299 22.01 5.82 5.76
C TYR A 299 21.23 6.24 7.00
N HIS A 300 20.37 7.24 6.82
CA HIS A 300 19.40 7.65 7.83
C HIS A 300 18.05 6.97 7.61
N TYR A 301 17.68 6.70 6.36
CA TYR A 301 16.46 5.98 6.00
C TYR A 301 16.71 5.04 4.82
N ILE A 302 16.04 3.88 4.82
CA ILE A 302 16.07 2.93 3.71
C ILE A 302 14.65 2.46 3.40
N GLU A 303 14.14 2.81 2.22
CA GLU A 303 12.96 2.17 1.63
C GLU A 303 13.36 0.78 1.10
N ILE A 304 12.62 -0.25 1.52
CA ILE A 304 12.94 -1.64 1.22
C ILE A 304 11.74 -2.34 0.60
N MET A 305 11.96 -2.95 -0.56
CA MET A 305 10.97 -3.82 -1.20
C MET A 305 11.60 -5.18 -1.55
N ALA A 306 10.94 -6.28 -1.21
CA ALA A 306 11.43 -7.63 -1.46
C ALA A 306 11.53 -7.95 -2.96
N CYS A 307 10.62 -7.41 -3.77
CA CYS A 307 10.62 -7.58 -5.22
C CYS A 307 11.63 -6.64 -5.90
N PRO A 308 12.42 -7.11 -6.88
CA PRO A 308 13.14 -6.22 -7.79
C PRO A 308 12.17 -5.24 -8.43
N SER A 309 12.56 -3.98 -8.61
CA SER A 309 11.74 -2.87 -9.10
C SER A 309 10.50 -2.55 -8.24
N GLY A 310 10.41 -3.11 -7.04
CA GLY A 310 9.37 -2.78 -6.07
C GLY A 310 7.99 -3.34 -6.41
N CYS A 311 6.93 -2.68 -5.91
CA CYS A 311 5.57 -3.23 -5.91
C CYS A 311 4.94 -3.36 -7.30
N LEU A 312 5.38 -2.58 -8.30
CA LEU A 312 4.92 -2.72 -9.68
C LEU A 312 5.33 -4.06 -10.31
N ASN A 313 6.40 -4.66 -9.81
CA ASN A 313 6.86 -6.01 -10.15
C ASN A 313 6.59 -7.02 -9.01
N GLY A 314 5.52 -6.76 -8.24
CA GLY A 314 5.07 -7.66 -7.19
C GLY A 314 4.76 -9.07 -7.72
N GLY A 315 5.05 -10.10 -6.92
CA GLY A 315 4.97 -11.50 -7.37
C GLY A 315 3.59 -11.98 -7.85
N ALA A 316 2.53 -11.22 -7.55
CA ALA A 316 1.14 -11.49 -7.90
C ALA A 316 0.53 -10.50 -8.90
N GLN A 317 1.37 -9.67 -9.53
CA GLN A 317 0.99 -8.85 -10.68
C GLN A 317 0.83 -9.71 -11.93
N ILE A 318 0.13 -9.19 -12.94
CA ILE A 318 -0.06 -9.90 -14.21
C ILE A 318 1.27 -10.40 -14.80
N ARG A 319 1.20 -11.49 -15.54
CA ARG A 319 2.37 -12.03 -16.26
C ARG A 319 2.55 -11.34 -17.61
N PRO A 320 3.78 -11.22 -18.13
CA PRO A 320 4.01 -10.77 -19.49
C PRO A 320 3.35 -11.70 -20.51
N THR A 321 2.91 -11.15 -21.64
CA THR A 321 2.26 -11.88 -22.74
C THR A 321 2.90 -11.52 -24.08
N GLY A 322 2.72 -12.35 -25.11
CA GLY A 322 3.14 -12.00 -26.48
C GLY A 322 4.66 -11.80 -26.67
N GLY A 323 5.49 -12.54 -25.92
CA GLY A 323 6.95 -12.45 -26.00
C GLY A 323 7.59 -11.31 -25.19
N GLN A 324 6.78 -10.49 -24.52
CA GLN A 324 7.26 -9.45 -23.61
C GLN A 324 8.04 -10.05 -22.44
N SER A 325 9.16 -9.41 -22.07
CA SER A 325 9.91 -9.74 -20.87
C SER A 325 9.31 -9.08 -19.62
N GLN A 326 9.58 -9.65 -18.43
CA GLN A 326 9.16 -9.06 -17.16
C GLN A 326 9.71 -7.64 -16.97
N ARG A 327 10.92 -7.38 -17.48
CA ARG A 327 11.59 -6.07 -17.39
C ARG A 327 10.87 -5.03 -18.23
N GLU A 328 10.45 -5.37 -19.45
CA GLU A 328 9.68 -4.47 -20.31
C GLU A 328 8.33 -4.13 -19.70
N LEU A 329 7.59 -5.15 -19.21
CA LEU A 329 6.32 -4.93 -18.51
C LEU A 329 6.49 -3.98 -17.32
N THR A 330 7.52 -4.21 -16.50
CA THR A 330 7.79 -3.37 -15.33
C THR A 330 8.09 -1.92 -15.73
N ALA A 331 8.89 -1.70 -16.78
CA ALA A 331 9.23 -0.37 -17.27
C ALA A 331 7.99 0.38 -17.81
N GLU A 332 7.08 -0.32 -18.47
CA GLU A 332 5.82 0.25 -18.93
C GLU A 332 4.90 0.62 -17.76
N LEU A 333 4.82 -0.24 -16.74
CA LEU A 333 4.06 0.05 -15.52
C LEU A 333 4.65 1.24 -14.76
N GLU A 334 5.98 1.39 -14.71
CA GLU A 334 6.65 2.56 -14.14
C GLU A 334 6.31 3.84 -14.93
N ALA A 335 6.27 3.77 -16.27
CA ALA A 335 5.87 4.89 -17.11
C ALA A 335 4.40 5.28 -16.87
N MET A 336 3.50 4.31 -16.80
CA MET A 336 2.09 4.54 -16.46
C MET A 336 1.95 5.18 -15.08
N TYR A 337 2.69 4.68 -14.09
CA TYR A 337 2.69 5.23 -12.74
C TYR A 337 3.13 6.70 -12.72
N ARG A 338 4.21 7.04 -13.42
CA ARG A 338 4.72 8.43 -13.51
C ARG A 338 3.80 9.37 -14.28
N SER A 339 2.90 8.85 -15.11
CA SER A 339 1.88 9.67 -15.80
C SER A 339 0.64 9.93 -14.95
N LEU A 340 0.51 9.30 -13.78
CA LEU A 340 -0.62 9.55 -12.89
C LEU A 340 -0.56 10.97 -12.31
N PRO A 341 -1.71 11.56 -11.98
CA PRO A 341 -1.76 12.79 -11.20
C PRO A 341 -1.00 12.65 -9.88
N ALA A 342 -0.23 13.66 -9.51
CA ALA A 342 0.51 13.67 -8.25
C ALA A 342 -0.45 13.73 -7.05
N SER A 343 -0.25 12.85 -6.06
CA SER A 343 -0.96 12.94 -4.78
C SER A 343 -0.36 14.07 -3.93
N ASN A 344 -1.21 14.74 -3.16
CA ASN A 344 -0.79 15.52 -2.01
C ASN A 344 -1.19 14.76 -0.74
N PRO A 345 -0.26 14.17 0.03
CA PRO A 345 -0.60 13.47 1.26
C PRO A 345 -1.17 14.39 2.36
N GLU A 346 -0.72 15.64 2.43
CA GLU A 346 -1.25 16.66 3.35
C GLU A 346 -2.52 17.31 2.78
N ASN A 347 -3.57 16.51 2.59
CA ASN A 347 -4.87 16.99 2.10
C ASN A 347 -5.94 17.03 3.21
N GLU A 348 -6.98 17.82 2.97
CA GLU A 348 -8.09 18.03 3.91
C GLU A 348 -8.76 16.73 4.35
N ALA A 349 -8.93 15.75 3.45
CA ALA A 349 -9.58 14.49 3.79
C ALA A 349 -8.78 13.70 4.83
N VAL A 350 -7.47 13.64 4.67
CA VAL A 350 -6.55 12.98 5.61
C VAL A 350 -6.57 13.68 6.97
N GLU A 351 -6.50 15.01 6.99
CA GLU A 351 -6.57 15.80 8.23
C GLU A 351 -7.89 15.55 8.97
N MET A 352 -9.03 15.59 8.27
CA MET A 352 -10.34 15.36 8.88
C MET A 352 -10.50 13.93 9.40
N VAL A 353 -10.03 12.92 8.65
CA VAL A 353 -10.04 11.52 9.12
C VAL A 353 -9.18 11.38 10.36
N TRP A 354 -7.97 11.93 10.36
CA TRP A 354 -7.04 11.87 11.49
C TRP A 354 -7.63 12.51 12.75
N ASN A 355 -8.17 13.73 12.64
CA ASN A 355 -8.79 14.42 13.77
C ASN A 355 -9.97 13.63 14.35
N ARG A 356 -10.79 12.99 13.49
CA ARG A 356 -11.89 12.13 13.94
C ARG A 356 -11.40 10.85 14.63
N LEU A 357 -10.32 10.24 14.15
CA LEU A 357 -9.71 9.08 14.82
C LEU A 357 -9.16 9.44 16.20
N GLN A 358 -8.48 10.58 16.34
CA GLN A 358 -7.97 11.03 17.63
C GLN A 358 -9.08 11.27 18.65
N LEU A 359 -10.20 11.90 18.23
CA LEU A 359 -11.37 12.08 19.09
C LEU A 359 -11.96 10.74 19.56
N GLN A 360 -11.97 9.72 18.69
CA GLN A 360 -12.46 8.38 19.03
C GLN A 360 -11.56 7.62 20.01
N LEU A 361 -10.26 7.92 20.06
CA LEU A 361 -9.33 7.31 21.01
C LEU A 361 -9.40 7.97 22.41
N GLN A 362 -10.00 9.16 22.51
CA GLN A 362 -10.15 9.91 23.77
C GLN A 362 -11.49 9.65 24.47
N THR A 363 -12.45 9.03 23.77
CA THR A 363 -13.80 8.65 24.26
C THR A 363 -13.91 7.16 24.42
#